data_AF-A0A3A8KTC6-F1
#
_entry.id   AF-A0A3A8KTC6-F1
#
_cell.length_a   1.000
_cell.length_b   1.000
_cell.length_c   1.000
_cell.angle_alpha   90.00
_cell.angle_beta   90.00
_cell.angle_gamma   90.00
#
_symmetry.space_group_name_H-M   'P 1'
#
loop_
_entity.id
_entity.type
_entity.pdbx_description
1 polymer ?
#
loop_
_entity_poly.entity_id
_entity_poly.type
_entity_poly.pdbx_seq_one_letter_code
_entity_poly.pdbx_strand_id
1 'polypeptide(L)'
;MDANIQSHFVNLRSEDADSRYASYRHLMAVTDAPVDKALQAAVVDRLSQRFRECSTEKNGTLVRYDILEVFRKTYDVVKEDALKQLALSLIETEEDPKYRKKYAGLWKDLVAKKRAAKA
;
A
#
# COMPACT_ATOMS: atom_id res chain seq x y z
N MET A 1 3.32 -5.64 19.95
CA MET A 1 1.95 -5.98 19.49
C MET A 1 1.06 -5.87 20.72
N ASP A 2 -0.09 -5.21 20.64
CA ASP A 2 -1.02 -5.10 21.78
C ASP A 2 -1.44 -6.52 22.21
N ALA A 3 -1.29 -6.84 23.49
CA ALA A 3 -1.60 -8.16 24.03
C ALA A 3 -3.08 -8.54 23.80
N ASN A 4 -3.96 -7.55 23.64
CA ASN A 4 -5.38 -7.74 23.39
C ASN A 4 -5.66 -8.27 21.96
N ILE A 5 -4.89 -7.83 20.96
CA ILE A 5 -5.05 -8.26 19.56
C ILE A 5 -4.70 -9.74 19.40
N GLN A 6 -3.66 -10.22 20.10
CA GLN A 6 -3.24 -11.61 20.01
C GLN A 6 -4.29 -12.58 20.56
N SER A 7 -5.00 -12.19 21.63
CA SER A 7 -6.12 -12.97 22.17
C SER A 7 -7.27 -13.07 21.15
N HIS A 8 -7.61 -11.98 20.46
CA HIS A 8 -8.65 -12.00 19.43
C HIS A 8 -8.30 -12.92 18.25
N PHE A 9 -7.03 -13.03 17.86
CA PHE A 9 -6.61 -14.00 16.82
C PHE A 9 -6.79 -15.46 17.26
N VAL A 10 -6.59 -15.77 18.54
CA VAL A 10 -6.86 -17.11 19.09
C VAL A 10 -8.37 -17.36 19.08
N ASN A 11 -9.16 -16.40 19.56
CA ASN A 11 -10.61 -16.51 19.71
C ASN A 11 -11.37 -16.59 18.38
N LEU A 12 -10.79 -16.18 17.25
CA LEU A 12 -11.36 -16.46 15.92
C LEU A 12 -11.59 -17.95 15.65
N ARG A 13 -10.86 -18.83 16.35
CA ARG A 13 -10.99 -20.29 16.26
C ARG A 13 -11.74 -20.91 17.44
N SER A 14 -12.34 -20.11 18.33
CA SER A 14 -13.12 -20.60 19.46
C SER A 14 -14.34 -21.40 18.99
N GLU A 15 -14.76 -22.41 19.76
CA GLU A 15 -16.03 -23.10 19.53
C GLU A 15 -17.25 -22.23 19.90
N ASP A 16 -17.06 -21.25 20.79
CA ASP A 16 -18.08 -20.28 21.16
C ASP A 16 -18.31 -19.23 20.06
N ALA A 17 -19.55 -19.13 19.58
CA ALA A 17 -19.92 -18.24 18.48
C ALA A 17 -19.82 -16.76 18.85
N ASP A 18 -20.15 -16.41 20.09
CA ASP A 18 -20.12 -15.02 20.55
C ASP A 18 -18.68 -14.52 20.66
N SER A 19 -17.78 -15.34 21.22
CA SER A 19 -16.33 -15.07 21.26
C SER A 19 -15.71 -14.89 19.87
N ARG A 20 -16.10 -15.73 18.89
CA ARG A 20 -15.67 -15.56 17.49
C ARG A 20 -16.16 -14.24 16.91
N TYR A 21 -17.45 -13.92 17.08
CA TYR A 21 -18.05 -12.71 16.54
C TYR A 21 -17.44 -11.44 17.15
N ALA A 22 -17.29 -11.39 18.47
CA ALA A 22 -16.66 -10.28 19.18
C ALA A 22 -15.22 -10.06 18.70
N SER A 23 -14.46 -11.13 18.51
CA SER A 23 -13.08 -11.05 18.02
C SER A 23 -12.98 -10.60 16.58
N TYR A 24 -13.87 -11.09 15.71
CA TYR A 24 -13.97 -10.60 14.34
C TYR A 24 -14.26 -9.09 14.29
N ARG A 25 -15.25 -8.62 15.06
CA ARG A 25 -15.62 -7.20 15.13
C ARG A 25 -14.48 -6.33 15.66
N HIS A 26 -13.77 -6.79 16.69
CA HIS A 26 -12.63 -6.06 17.24
C HIS A 26 -11.50 -5.95 16.22
N LEU A 27 -11.10 -7.06 15.61
CA LEU A 27 -10.03 -7.05 14.60
C LEU A 27 -10.39 -6.17 13.40
N MET A 28 -11.65 -6.22 12.93
CA MET A 28 -12.15 -5.35 11.88
C MET A 28 -12.04 -3.86 12.27
N ALA A 29 -12.47 -3.50 13.48
CA ALA A 29 -12.36 -2.13 13.96
C ALA A 29 -10.90 -1.65 14.09
N VAL A 30 -9.99 -2.52 14.54
CA VAL A 30 -8.56 -2.21 14.62
C VAL A 30 -7.95 -2.04 13.23
N THR A 31 -8.38 -2.81 12.23
CA THR A 31 -7.91 -2.66 10.84
C THR A 31 -8.49 -1.44 10.14
N ASP A 32 -9.67 -0.96 10.55
CA ASP A 32 -10.29 0.27 10.04
C ASP A 32 -9.75 1.53 10.72
N ALA A 33 -9.05 1.38 11.85
CA ALA A 33 -8.48 2.50 12.58
C ALA A 33 -7.32 3.15 11.80
N PRO A 34 -7.19 4.49 11.84
CA PRO A 34 -6.02 5.16 11.27
C PRO A 34 -4.73 4.66 11.89
N VAL A 35 -3.78 4.27 11.05
CA VAL A 35 -2.40 3.99 11.49
C VAL A 35 -1.71 5.30 11.84
N ASP A 36 -0.79 5.25 12.82
CA ASP A 36 0.04 6.41 13.10
C ASP A 36 0.97 6.73 11.91
N LYS A 37 1.41 7.99 11.84
CA LYS A 37 2.24 8.48 10.73
C LYS A 37 3.61 7.83 10.67
N ALA A 38 4.15 7.38 11.82
CA ALA A 38 5.46 6.73 11.86
C ALA A 38 5.40 5.33 11.22
N LEU A 39 4.36 4.56 11.54
CA LEU A 39 4.10 3.26 10.93
C LEU A 39 3.81 3.40 9.43
N GLN A 40 2.98 4.39 9.05
CA GLN A 40 2.72 4.68 7.63
C GLN A 40 4.03 4.96 6.88
N ALA A 41 4.90 5.81 7.43
CA ALA A 41 6.19 6.13 6.84
C ALA A 41 7.12 4.91 6.75
N ALA A 42 7.21 4.10 7.81
CA ALA A 42 8.03 2.90 7.84
C ALA A 42 7.59 1.86 6.81
N VAL A 43 6.28 1.67 6.62
CA VAL A 43 5.73 0.78 5.59
C VAL A 43 6.05 1.31 4.18
N VAL A 44 5.86 2.60 3.94
CA VAL A 44 6.18 3.23 2.63
C VAL A 44 7.67 3.10 2.31
N ASP A 45 8.55 3.33 3.28
CA ASP A 45 9.99 3.17 3.12
C ASP A 45 10.37 1.72 2.79
N ARG A 46 9.85 0.75 3.56
CA ARG A 46 10.12 -0.67 3.33
C ARG A 46 9.61 -1.17 1.98
N LEU A 47 8.41 -0.73 1.56
CA LEU A 47 7.88 -1.08 0.23
C LEU A 47 8.68 -0.43 -0.89
N SER A 48 9.17 0.80 -0.70
CA SER A 48 10.05 1.47 -1.65
C SER A 48 11.39 0.75 -1.78
N GLN A 49 11.96 0.27 -0.67
CA GLN A 49 13.15 -0.58 -0.69
C GLN A 49 12.87 -1.88 -1.45
N ARG A 50 11.76 -2.56 -1.12
CA ARG A 50 11.37 -3.83 -1.75
C ARG A 50 11.20 -3.70 -3.27
N PHE A 51 10.63 -2.59 -3.75
CA PHE A 51 10.48 -2.28 -5.17
C PHE A 51 11.84 -2.31 -5.92
N ARG A 52 12.89 -1.80 -5.27
CA ARG A 52 14.24 -1.76 -5.85
C ARG A 52 14.89 -3.14 -5.83
N GLU A 53 14.81 -3.83 -4.69
CA GLU A 53 15.46 -5.13 -4.46
C GLU A 53 14.89 -6.24 -5.34
N CYS A 54 13.59 -6.24 -5.63
CA CYS A 54 12.97 -7.33 -6.38
C CYS A 54 13.27 -7.29 -7.90
N SER A 55 14.13 -6.38 -8.38
CA SER A 55 14.44 -6.19 -9.80
C SER A 55 14.96 -7.44 -10.49
N THR A 56 15.73 -8.26 -9.78
CA THR A 56 16.39 -9.47 -10.28
C THR A 56 15.58 -10.74 -10.07
N GLU A 57 14.44 -10.64 -9.38
CA GLU A 57 13.60 -11.79 -9.07
C GLU A 57 12.70 -12.16 -10.25
N LYS A 58 12.39 -13.45 -10.39
CA LYS A 58 11.50 -13.98 -11.45
C LYS A 58 10.18 -13.20 -11.57
N ASN A 59 9.62 -12.77 -10.44
CA ASN A 59 8.34 -12.05 -10.37
C ASN A 59 8.51 -10.57 -10.01
N GLY A 60 9.71 -9.99 -10.22
CA GLY A 60 10.02 -8.62 -9.84
C GLY A 60 9.06 -7.58 -10.39
N THR A 61 8.63 -7.74 -11.65
CA THR A 61 7.71 -6.80 -12.32
C THR A 61 6.28 -6.86 -11.76
N LEU A 62 5.84 -8.03 -11.27
CA LEU A 62 4.56 -8.18 -10.57
C LEU A 62 4.62 -7.51 -9.20
N VAL A 63 5.67 -7.80 -8.43
CA VAL A 63 5.88 -7.20 -7.10
C VAL A 63 5.93 -5.67 -7.19
N ARG A 64 6.68 -5.13 -8.16
CA ARG A 64 6.74 -3.68 -8.43
C ARG A 64 5.38 -3.08 -8.76
N TYR A 65 4.60 -3.75 -9.60
CA TYR A 65 3.26 -3.32 -9.95
C TYR A 65 2.35 -3.27 -8.72
N ASP A 66 2.33 -4.32 -7.91
CA ASP A 66 1.49 -4.42 -6.73
C ASP A 66 1.84 -3.36 -5.69
N ILE A 67 3.13 -3.08 -5.48
CA ILE A 67 3.60 -2.00 -4.59
C ILE A 67 3.07 -0.64 -5.07
N LEU A 68 3.17 -0.35 -6.37
CA LEU A 68 2.68 0.91 -6.92
C LEU A 68 1.15 1.02 -6.87
N GLU A 69 0.44 -0.10 -7.00
CA GLU A 69 -1.01 -0.14 -6.81
C GLU A 69 -1.38 0.13 -5.33
N VAL A 70 -0.64 -0.45 -4.37
CA VAL A 70 -0.80 -0.15 -2.94
C VAL A 70 -0.58 1.33 -2.67
N PHE A 71 0.46 1.93 -3.24
CA PHE A 71 0.69 3.38 -3.11
C PHE A 71 -0.45 4.20 -3.73
N ARG A 72 -1.00 3.79 -4.87
CA ARG A 72 -2.14 4.46 -5.52
C ARG A 72 -3.39 4.43 -4.63
N LYS A 73 -3.74 3.25 -4.12
CA LYS A 73 -4.89 3.04 -3.22
C LYS A 73 -4.72 3.82 -1.92
N THR A 74 -3.51 3.81 -1.36
CA THR A 74 -3.19 4.60 -0.16
C THR A 74 -3.36 6.09 -0.44
N TYR A 75 -2.80 6.60 -1.54
CA TYR A 75 -2.98 8.00 -1.95
C TYR A 75 -4.46 8.35 -2.13
N ASP A 76 -5.29 7.43 -2.63
CA ASP A 76 -6.73 7.71 -2.78
C ASP A 76 -7.47 7.96 -1.48
N VAL A 77 -6.95 7.45 -0.36
CA VAL A 77 -7.48 7.69 0.97
C VAL A 77 -6.82 8.91 1.63
N VAL A 78 -5.48 8.96 1.62
CA VAL A 78 -4.73 9.97 2.42
C VAL A 78 -4.45 11.28 1.66
N LYS A 79 -4.48 11.24 0.32
CA LYS A 79 -4.23 12.38 -0.60
C LYS A 79 -2.91 13.13 -0.35
N GLU A 80 -1.88 12.42 0.11
CA GLU A 80 -0.56 12.99 0.41
C GLU A 80 0.32 13.07 -0.85
N ASP A 81 0.68 14.29 -1.25
CA ASP A 81 1.46 14.51 -2.47
C ASP A 81 2.86 13.89 -2.42
N ALA A 82 3.48 13.78 -1.25
CA ALA A 82 4.78 13.13 -1.08
C ALA A 82 4.77 11.66 -1.54
N LEU A 83 3.69 10.91 -1.23
CA LEU A 83 3.53 9.52 -1.65
C LEU A 83 3.38 9.42 -3.17
N LYS A 84 2.64 10.35 -3.78
CA LYS A 84 2.51 10.45 -5.24
C LYS A 84 3.86 10.71 -5.89
N GLN A 85 4.64 11.68 -5.40
CA GLN A 85 5.96 11.99 -5.97
C GLN A 85 6.92 10.80 -5.87
N LEU A 86 6.90 10.10 -4.73
CA LEU A 86 7.68 8.88 -4.53
C LEU A 86 7.30 7.76 -5.52
N ALA A 87 6.00 7.52 -5.72
CA ALA A 87 5.56 6.52 -6.70
C ALA A 87 6.01 6.86 -8.13
N LEU A 88 5.91 8.14 -8.52
CA LEU A 88 6.34 8.60 -9.84
C LEU A 88 7.86 8.48 -10.03
N SER A 89 8.67 8.82 -9.01
CA SER A 89 10.13 8.67 -9.10
C SER A 89 10.57 7.21 -9.16
N LEU A 90 9.87 6.30 -8.46
CA LEU A 90 10.12 4.86 -8.59
C LEU A 90 9.79 4.36 -10.00
N ILE A 91 8.69 4.82 -10.61
CA ILE A 91 8.34 4.45 -11.99
C ILE A 91 9.43 4.87 -12.97
N GLU A 92 10.02 6.05 -12.81
CA GLU A 92 11.09 6.55 -13.68
C GLU A 92 12.35 5.66 -13.61
N THR A 93 12.57 4.94 -12.51
CA THR A 93 13.70 4.01 -12.35
C THR A 93 13.52 2.68 -13.07
N GLU A 94 12.32 2.35 -13.56
CA GLU A 94 12.10 1.11 -14.34
C GLU A 94 12.77 1.22 -15.70
N GLU A 95 13.69 0.33 -16.03
CA GLU A 95 14.47 0.37 -17.27
C GLU A 95 13.66 -0.12 -18.48
N ASP A 96 12.78 -1.11 -18.29
CA ASP A 96 11.95 -1.63 -19.36
C ASP A 96 10.82 -0.63 -19.72
N PRO A 97 10.82 -0.05 -20.94
CA PRO A 97 9.82 0.94 -21.35
C PRO A 97 8.38 0.40 -21.31
N LYS A 98 8.18 -0.90 -21.56
CA LYS A 98 6.86 -1.55 -21.50
C LYS A 98 6.32 -1.50 -20.07
N TYR A 99 7.14 -1.89 -19.09
CA TYR A 99 6.73 -1.91 -17.69
C TYR A 99 6.64 -0.50 -17.11
N ARG A 100 7.56 0.41 -17.46
CA ARG A 100 7.47 1.83 -17.09
C ARG A 100 6.13 2.44 -17.52
N LYS A 101 5.72 2.21 -18.78
CA LYS A 101 4.41 2.66 -19.29
C LYS A 101 3.25 1.99 -18.56
N LYS A 102 3.34 0.69 -18.27
CA LYS A 102 2.33 -0.05 -17.51
C LYS A 102 2.14 0.56 -16.12
N TYR A 103 3.22 0.80 -15.40
CA TYR A 103 3.20 1.38 -14.06
C TYR A 103 2.67 2.82 -14.06
N ALA A 104 3.12 3.66 -15.00
CA ALA A 104 2.60 5.01 -15.17
C ALA A 104 1.08 5.03 -15.41
N GLY A 105 0.54 3.97 -16.04
CA GLY A 105 -0.89 3.79 -16.26
C GLY A 105 -1.74 3.80 -14.97
N LEU A 106 -1.18 3.36 -13.83
CA LEU A 106 -1.85 3.40 -12.51
C LEU A 106 -2.11 4.84 -12.03
N TRP A 107 -1.31 5.81 -12.49
CA TRP A 107 -1.29 7.19 -12.00
C TRP A 107 -1.69 8.22 -13.08
N LYS A 108 -2.14 7.76 -14.26
CA LYS A 108 -2.37 8.60 -15.45
C LYS A 108 -3.32 9.77 -15.22
N ASP A 109 -4.35 9.57 -14.41
CA ASP A 109 -5.38 10.56 -14.07
C ASP A 109 -4.83 11.72 -13.23
N LEU A 110 -3.81 11.44 -12.41
CA LEU A 110 -3.17 12.42 -11.54
C LEU A 110 -1.99 13.14 -12.19
N VAL A 111 -1.44 12.58 -13.27
CA VAL A 111 -0.39 13.21 -14.09
C VAL A 111 -1.03 14.11 -15.16
N ALA A 112 -2.13 13.69 -15.79
CA ALA A 112 -2.83 14.47 -16.81
C ALA A 112 -3.45 15.77 -16.26
N LYS A 113 -3.99 15.75 -15.03
CA LYS A 113 -4.61 16.93 -14.39
C LYS A 113 -3.64 18.11 -14.20
N LYS A 114 -2.33 17.89 -14.08
CA LYS A 114 -1.35 18.98 -13.88
C LYS A 114 -1.07 19.80 -15.15
N ARG A 115 -1.34 19.26 -16.35
CA ARG A 115 -1.17 19.97 -17.63
C ARG A 115 -2.33 20.91 -17.97
N ALA A 116 -3.54 20.63 -17.47
CA ALA A 116 -4.73 21.45 -17.71
C ALA A 116 -4.83 22.66 -16.77
N ALA A 117 -4.18 22.63 -15.60
CA ALA A 117 -4.21 23.72 -14.61
C ALA A 117 -3.12 24.78 -14.82
N LYS A 118 -2.40 24.75 -15.95
CA LYS A 118 -1.30 25.69 -16.28
C LYS A 118 -1.48 26.33 -17.67
N ALA A 119 -2.70 26.37 -18.20
CA ALA A 119 -3.08 27.03 -19.45
C ALA A 119 -3.95 28.26 -19.15
#